data_AF-A0A2V9X2E7-F1
#
_entry.id   AF-A0A2V9X2E7-F1
#
_cell.length_a   1.000
_cell.length_b   1.000
_cell.length_c   1.000
_cell.angle_alpha   90.00
_cell.angle_beta   90.00
_cell.angle_gamma   90.00
#
_symmetry.space_group_name_H-M   'P 1'
#
loop_
_entity.id
_entity.type
_entity.pdbx_description
1 polymer ?
#
loop_
_entity_poly.entity_id
_entity_poly.type
_entity_poly.pdbx_seq_one_letter_code
_entity_poly.pdbx_strand_id
1 'polypeptide(L)'
;MRKRNSNVLAASILAGAMAVTSAVSLLAQSKKPAPPVDMPKVGDVAPDLKLQYFDGKDLKDVTLSQYRGKKNVVLAFYVFAFTGG
;
A
#
# COMPACT_ATOMS: atom_id res chain seq x y z
N MET A 1 6.40 -49.54 46.34
CA MET A 1 7.58 -48.91 45.71
C MET A 1 7.84 -49.51 44.34
N ARG A 2 7.71 -48.72 43.26
CA ARG A 2 8.55 -48.66 42.04
C ARG A 2 7.78 -47.89 40.95
N LYS A 3 8.18 -46.63 40.79
CA LYS A 3 7.72 -45.66 39.78
C LYS A 3 8.08 -46.17 38.39
N ARG A 4 7.17 -46.05 37.40
CA ARG A 4 7.46 -46.33 35.99
C ARG A 4 6.90 -45.22 35.08
N ASN A 5 7.62 -44.10 35.12
CA ASN A 5 8.01 -43.17 34.05
C ASN A 5 7.01 -42.98 32.87
N SER A 6 6.19 -41.94 33.00
CA SER A 6 5.22 -41.42 32.02
C SER A 6 5.82 -40.33 31.10
N ASN A 7 6.99 -40.57 30.49
CA ASN A 7 7.65 -39.53 29.66
C ASN A 7 7.93 -39.95 28.20
N VAL A 8 7.35 -41.04 27.72
CA VAL A 8 7.58 -41.50 26.33
C VAL A 8 6.49 -41.03 25.34
N LEU A 9 5.42 -40.39 25.82
CA LEU A 9 4.34 -39.86 24.97
C LEU A 9 4.48 -38.36 24.62
N ALA A 10 5.48 -37.65 25.16
CA ALA A 10 5.68 -36.21 24.92
C ALA A 10 6.76 -35.89 23.86
N ALA A 11 7.45 -36.90 23.32
CA ALA A 11 8.60 -36.70 22.43
C ALA A 11 8.34 -37.00 20.96
N SER A 12 7.10 -37.29 20.56
CA SER A 12 6.72 -37.58 19.16
C SER A 12 5.77 -36.55 18.52
N ILE A 13 5.40 -35.48 19.23
CA ILE A 13 4.57 -34.38 18.69
C ILE A 13 5.41 -33.12 18.38
N LEU A 14 6.68 -33.06 18.79
CA LEU A 14 7.53 -31.87 18.61
C LEU A 14 8.52 -31.93 17.42
N ALA A 15 8.42 -32.94 16.55
CA ALA A 15 9.32 -33.12 15.39
C ALA A 15 8.60 -33.10 14.03
N GLY A 16 7.33 -32.71 13.98
CA GLY A 16 6.52 -32.67 12.75
C GLY A 16 6.12 -31.28 12.25
N ALA A 17 6.45 -30.21 12.98
CA ALA A 17 5.93 -28.85 12.70
C ALA A 17 6.97 -27.90 12.06
N MET A 18 8.09 -28.42 11.55
CA MET A 18 9.23 -27.63 11.09
C MET A 18 9.61 -27.90 9.63
N ALA A 19 8.62 -28.12 8.74
CA ALA A 19 8.88 -28.41 7.32
C ALA A 19 7.84 -27.85 6.32
N VAL A 20 7.01 -26.86 6.67
CA VAL A 20 5.93 -26.36 5.77
C VAL A 20 6.04 -24.86 5.43
N THR A 21 7.04 -24.13 5.95
CA THR A 21 7.04 -22.65 5.85
C THR A 21 7.62 -22.05 4.55
N SER A 22 8.07 -22.83 3.56
CA SER A 22 8.81 -22.29 2.40
C SER A 22 8.01 -22.15 1.09
N ALA A 23 6.71 -22.49 1.04
CA ALA A 23 5.95 -22.49 -0.22
C ALA A 23 5.23 -21.16 -0.58
N VAL A 24 5.19 -20.16 0.32
CA VAL A 24 4.35 -18.95 0.10
C VAL A 24 5.04 -17.86 -0.76
N SER A 25 6.35 -17.97 -1.02
CA SER A 25 7.08 -16.93 -1.79
C SER A 25 6.82 -16.93 -3.31
N LEU A 26 6.18 -17.95 -3.87
CA LEU A 26 5.98 -18.07 -5.33
C LEU A 26 4.72 -17.37 -5.85
N LEU A 27 3.80 -16.92 -4.99
CA LEU A 27 2.56 -16.24 -5.41
C LEU A 27 2.64 -14.71 -5.35
N ALA A 28 3.74 -14.14 -4.86
CA ALA A 28 3.88 -12.70 -4.62
C ALA A 28 4.45 -11.89 -5.80
N GLN A 29 4.87 -12.51 -6.90
CA GLN A 29 5.62 -11.81 -7.98
C GLN A 29 4.83 -11.58 -9.28
N SER A 30 3.50 -11.52 -9.23
CA SER A 30 2.67 -11.12 -10.37
C SER A 30 2.28 -9.64 -10.32
N LYS A 31 3.23 -8.74 -10.02
CA LYS A 31 3.00 -7.30 -10.24
C LYS A 31 3.16 -7.02 -11.73
N LYS A 32 2.06 -7.17 -12.47
CA LYS A 32 1.96 -6.73 -13.87
C LYS A 32 2.53 -5.30 -13.95
N PRO A 33 3.47 -5.01 -14.87
CA PRO A 33 3.96 -3.65 -15.06
C PRO A 33 2.75 -2.73 -15.23
N ALA A 34 2.68 -1.67 -14.42
CA ALA A 34 1.67 -0.65 -14.62
C ALA A 34 1.78 -0.16 -16.07
N PRO A 35 0.65 0.07 -16.78
CA PRO A 35 0.70 0.63 -18.12
C PRO A 35 1.56 1.89 -18.12
N PRO A 36 2.30 2.18 -19.21
CA PRO A 36 3.04 3.43 -19.35
C PRO A 36 2.11 4.60 -19.02
N VAL A 37 2.50 5.40 -18.02
CA VAL A 37 1.77 6.62 -17.69
C VAL A 37 2.20 7.65 -18.72
N ASP A 38 1.46 7.75 -19.82
CA ASP A 38 1.68 8.82 -20.80
C ASP A 38 1.44 10.16 -20.11
N MET A 39 2.46 11.02 -20.09
CA MET A 39 2.28 12.37 -19.56
C MET A 39 1.34 13.15 -20.47
N PRO A 40 0.28 13.78 -19.92
CA PRO A 40 -0.64 14.58 -20.69
C PRO A 40 0.09 15.77 -21.33
N LYS A 41 -0.28 16.10 -22.57
CA LYS A 41 0.29 17.24 -23.28
C LYS A 41 -0.48 18.50 -22.94
N VAL A 42 0.13 19.65 -23.20
CA VAL A 42 -0.56 20.95 -23.05
C VAL A 42 -1.75 20.99 -23.99
N GLY A 43 -2.91 21.36 -23.46
CA GLY A 43 -4.19 21.36 -24.18
C GLY A 43 -5.04 20.13 -23.93
N ASP A 44 -4.44 19.03 -23.44
CA ASP A 44 -5.22 17.86 -23.03
C ASP A 44 -6.01 18.16 -21.75
N VAL A 45 -7.08 17.40 -21.56
CA VAL A 45 -7.83 17.42 -20.31
C VAL A 45 -6.93 16.92 -19.18
N ALA A 46 -6.77 17.74 -18.14
CA ALA A 46 -6.04 17.35 -16.95
C ALA A 46 -6.67 16.09 -16.30
N PRO A 47 -5.87 15.07 -15.92
CA PRO A 47 -6.36 13.89 -15.21
C PRO A 47 -7.05 14.28 -13.90
N ASP A 48 -8.14 13.59 -13.55
CA ASP A 48 -8.78 13.84 -12.26
C ASP A 48 -7.93 13.26 -11.12
N LEU A 49 -7.75 14.07 -10.08
CA LEU A 49 -6.92 13.75 -8.92
C LEU A 49 -7.78 13.89 -7.68
N LYS A 50 -7.86 12.82 -6.88
CA LYS A 50 -8.50 12.85 -5.56
C LYS A 50 -7.42 12.88 -4.49
N LEU A 51 -7.43 13.91 -3.66
CA LEU A 51 -6.46 14.11 -2.59
C LEU A 51 -7.20 14.37 -1.27
N GLN A 52 -6.59 13.97 -0.16
CA GLN A 52 -7.01 14.44 1.14
C GLN A 52 -6.30 15.76 1.45
N TYR A 53 -7.06 16.77 1.83
CA TYR A 53 -6.54 18.04 2.32
C TYR A 53 -6.95 18.24 3.78
N PHE A 54 -6.10 18.91 4.54
CA PHE A 54 -6.37 19.28 5.92
C PHE A 54 -6.59 20.79 6.02
N ASP A 55 -7.70 21.20 6.63
CA ASP A 55 -8.07 22.62 6.76
C ASP A 55 -7.80 23.21 8.15
N GLY A 56 -7.12 22.46 9.02
CA GLY A 56 -6.88 22.83 10.42
C GLY A 56 -7.80 22.12 11.41
N LYS A 57 -8.88 21.48 10.95
CA LYS A 57 -9.82 20.74 11.81
C LYS A 57 -9.93 19.29 11.41
N ASP A 58 -10.22 19.04 10.13
CA ASP A 58 -10.54 17.70 9.63
C ASP A 58 -9.84 17.41 8.32
N LEU A 59 -9.64 16.13 8.04
CA LEU A 59 -9.24 15.65 6.71
C LEU A 59 -10.47 15.61 5.80
N LYS A 60 -10.35 16.21 4.62
CA LYS A 60 -11.41 16.31 3.63
C LYS A 60 -10.91 15.84 2.27
N ASP A 61 -11.79 15.20 1.53
CA ASP A 61 -11.51 14.83 0.15
C ASP A 61 -11.73 16.03 -0.78
N VAL A 62 -10.80 16.26 -1.70
CA VAL A 62 -10.92 17.20 -2.80
C VAL A 62 -10.61 16.51 -4.12
N THR A 63 -11.38 16.80 -5.16
CA THR A 63 -11.09 16.34 -6.52
C THR A 63 -10.86 17.51 -7.47
N LEU A 64 -9.94 17.35 -8.43
CA LEU A 64 -9.64 18.38 -9.40
C LEU A 64 -10.87 18.73 -10.27
N SER A 65 -11.68 17.72 -10.60
CA SER A 65 -12.92 17.85 -11.36
C SER A 65 -13.94 18.81 -10.74
N GLN A 66 -13.95 19.00 -9.42
CA GLN A 66 -14.89 19.91 -8.74
C GLN A 66 -14.76 21.37 -9.20
N TYR A 67 -13.58 21.77 -9.66
CA TYR A 67 -13.25 23.13 -10.10
C TYR A 67 -13.43 23.36 -11.60
N ARG A 68 -13.63 22.30 -12.38
CA ARG A 68 -13.76 22.37 -13.84
C ARG A 68 -14.91 23.30 -14.25
N GLY A 69 -14.60 24.28 -15.10
CA GLY A 69 -15.57 25.28 -15.58
C GLY A 69 -16.02 26.31 -14.53
N LYS A 70 -15.51 26.24 -13.29
CA LYS A 70 -15.88 27.17 -12.21
C LYS A 70 -14.76 28.16 -11.88
N LYS A 71 -13.50 27.70 -11.91
CA LYS A 71 -12.32 28.51 -11.57
C LYS A 71 -11.11 28.08 -12.41
N ASN A 72 -10.20 29.02 -12.65
CA ASN A 72 -8.86 28.69 -13.11
C ASN A 72 -8.08 28.08 -11.95
N VAL A 73 -7.35 27.00 -12.22
CA VAL A 73 -6.62 26.23 -11.21
C VAL A 73 -5.16 26.10 -11.63
N VAL A 74 -4.25 26.35 -10.70
CA VAL A 74 -2.81 26.09 -10.84
C VAL A 74 -2.47 24.93 -9.92
N LEU A 75 -1.84 23.88 -10.46
CA LEU A 75 -1.42 22.71 -9.71
C LEU A 75 0.12 22.67 -9.67
N ALA A 76 0.68 22.61 -8.46
CA ALA A 76 2.12 22.51 -8.23
C ALA A 76 2.40 21.27 -7.37
N PHE A 77 3.48 20.56 -7.70
CA PHE A 77 3.97 19.41 -6.94
C PHE A 77 5.27 19.79 -6.25
N TYR A 78 5.38 19.44 -4.97
CA TYR A 78 6.58 19.64 -4.17
C TYR A 78 7.11 18.29 -3.73
N VAL A 79 8.44 18.14 -3.62
CA VAL A 79 9.06 16.86 -3.26
C VAL A 79 8.82 16.56 -1.77
N PHE A 80 9.08 17.53 -0.90
CA PHE A 80 8.92 17.40 0.55
C PHE A 80 8.38 18.67 1.20
N ALA A 81 7.69 18.51 2.33
CA ALA A 81 7.27 19.63 3.17
C ALA A 81 8.48 20.40 3.71
N PHE A 82 8.31 21.71 3.93
CA PHE A 82 9.34 22.62 4.47
C PHE A 82 10.60 22.72 3.59
N THR A 83 10.45 22.64 2.27
CA THR A 83 11.54 22.87 1.29
C THR A 83 11.27 24.11 0.44
N GLY A 84 12.31 24.64 -0.20
CA GLY A 84 12.24 25.87 -1.02
C GLY A 84 11.50 25.74 -2.34
N GLY A 85 11.03 24.54 -2.69
CA GLY A 85 10.48 24.25 -4.02
C GLY A 85 11.56 24.03 -5.07
#